data_AF-A0A7V4WWN3-F1
#
_entry.id   AF-A0A7V4WWN3-F1
#
_cell.length_a   1.000
_cell.length_b   1.000
_cell.length_c   1.000
_cell.angle_alpha   90.00
_cell.angle_beta   90.00
_cell.angle_gamma   90.00
#
_symmetry.space_group_name_H-M   'P 1'
#
loop_
_entity.id
_entity.type
_entity.pdbx_description
1 polymer ?
#
loop_
_entity_poly.entity_id
_entity_poly.type
_entity_poly.pdbx_seq_one_letter_code
_entity_poly.pdbx_strand_id
1 'polypeptide(L)'
;MSWIKDVKADLTGLDYSRQSLQRFAWLVGSVLLLIGIYLYYKKITSAAAIVSIPGLLLLIASFIAPASLKRIYTIWMALAFLIGWLVSRILLTFIFYLLVAPIGLVAKVFGKHFLEIAQRPDQNSYWVKKNKTDSNYEKLY
;
A
#
# COMPACT_ATOMS: atom_id res chain seq x y z
N MET A 1 12.26 -11.86 -8.73
CA MET A 1 11.79 -10.46 -8.88
C MET A 1 12.80 -9.53 -8.23
N SER A 2 13.51 -8.73 -9.01
CA SER A 2 14.40 -7.70 -8.47
C SER A 2 13.58 -6.43 -8.32
N TRP A 3 13.26 -6.05 -7.09
CA TRP A 3 12.42 -4.87 -6.77
C TRP A 3 12.90 -3.57 -7.42
N ILE A 4 14.21 -3.45 -7.68
CA ILE A 4 14.81 -2.32 -8.39
C ILE A 4 14.29 -2.23 -9.83
N LYS A 5 14.03 -3.37 -10.49
CA LYS A 5 13.47 -3.41 -11.84
C LYS A 5 12.01 -2.99 -11.85
N ASP A 6 11.24 -3.40 -10.85
CA ASP A 6 9.83 -3.05 -10.70
C ASP A 6 9.69 -1.54 -10.46
N VAL A 7 10.44 -0.98 -9.50
CA VAL A 7 10.47 0.48 -9.25
C VAL A 7 10.93 1.25 -10.48
N LYS A 8 11.94 0.75 -11.22
CA LYS A 8 12.39 1.42 -12.44
C LYS A 8 11.33 1.38 -13.55
N ALA A 9 10.59 0.28 -13.67
CA ALA A 9 9.48 0.14 -14.63
C ALA A 9 8.34 1.12 -14.28
N ASP A 10 7.96 1.21 -13.01
CA ASP A 10 6.94 2.13 -12.53
C ASP A 10 7.35 3.59 -12.74
N LEU A 11 8.62 3.93 -12.48
CA LEU A 11 9.18 5.27 -12.75
C LEU A 11 9.14 5.62 -14.24
N THR A 12 9.44 4.68 -15.13
CA THR A 12 9.38 4.93 -16.58
C THR A 12 7.96 5.11 -17.11
N GLY A 13 6.95 4.56 -16.41
CA GLY A 13 5.53 4.74 -16.73
C GLY A 13 4.89 5.99 -16.14
N LEU A 14 5.63 6.81 -15.37
CA LEU A 14 5.07 8.02 -14.77
C LEU A 14 4.77 9.08 -15.82
N ASP A 15 3.59 9.69 -15.68
CA ASP A 15 3.24 10.89 -16.43
C ASP A 15 4.07 12.08 -15.96
N TYR A 16 5.10 12.43 -16.74
CA TYR A 16 5.89 13.65 -16.57
C TYR A 16 5.22 14.89 -17.18
N SER A 17 3.89 14.87 -17.32
CA SER A 17 3.13 15.99 -17.84
C SER A 17 3.33 17.25 -16.99
N ARG A 18 3.25 18.43 -17.60
CA ARG A 18 3.36 19.69 -16.85
C ARG A 18 2.29 19.79 -15.75
N GLN A 19 1.09 19.24 -16.00
CA GLN A 19 -0.03 19.25 -15.05
C GLN A 19 0.23 18.37 -13.82
N SER A 20 0.81 17.17 -13.99
CA SER A 20 1.13 16.28 -12.86
C SER A 20 2.23 16.87 -11.97
N LEU A 21 3.26 17.47 -12.57
CA LEU A 21 4.31 18.20 -11.84
C LEU A 21 3.74 19.38 -11.05
N GLN A 22 2.82 20.15 -11.64
CA GLN A 22 2.16 21.27 -10.96
C GLN A 22 1.27 20.77 -9.81
N ARG A 23 0.43 19.75 -10.03
CA ARG A 23 -0.42 19.17 -8.96
C ARG A 23 0.43 18.67 -7.79
N PHE A 24 1.55 18.00 -8.07
CA PHE A 24 2.49 17.58 -7.05
C PHE A 24 3.04 18.76 -6.25
N ALA A 25 3.52 19.81 -6.93
CA ALA A 25 4.09 20.98 -6.26
C ALA A 25 3.05 21.76 -5.45
N TRP A 26 1.82 21.87 -5.94
CA TRP A 26 0.70 22.47 -5.20
C TRP A 26 0.36 21.66 -3.95
N LEU A 27 0.23 20.33 -4.07
CA LEU A 27 -0.08 19.46 -2.93
C LEU A 27 1.03 19.49 -1.88
N VAL A 28 2.27 19.20 -2.27
CA VAL A 28 3.40 19.14 -1.34
C VAL A 28 3.74 20.52 -0.78
N GLY A 29 3.74 21.55 -1.63
CA GLY A 29 4.01 22.93 -1.20
C GLY A 29 2.96 23.46 -0.23
N SER A 30 1.67 23.19 -0.49
CA SER A 30 0.58 23.58 0.42
C SER A 30 0.67 22.85 1.76
N VAL A 31 0.92 21.54 1.74
CA VAL A 31 1.08 20.74 2.97
C VAL A 31 2.27 21.21 3.80
N LEU A 32 3.44 21.45 3.17
CA LEU A 32 4.61 21.99 3.88
C LEU A 32 4.34 23.38 4.47
N LEU A 33 3.63 24.25 3.74
CA LEU A 33 3.24 25.56 4.26
C LEU A 33 2.32 25.46 5.48
N LEU A 34 1.30 24.61 5.42
CA LEU A 34 0.39 24.39 6.54
C LEU A 34 1.12 23.86 7.77
N ILE A 35 2.05 22.92 7.57
CA ILE A 35 2.90 22.39 8.65
C ILE A 35 3.83 23.48 9.20
N GLY A 36 4.41 24.31 8.33
CA GLY A 36 5.25 25.45 8.71
C GLY A 36 4.49 26.49 9.55
N ILE A 37 3.26 26.83 9.14
CA ILE A 37 2.35 27.73 9.87
C ILE A 37 2.02 27.11 11.24
N TYR A 38 1.69 25.82 11.30
CA TYR A 38 1.42 25.12 12.55
C TYR A 38 2.62 25.10 13.51
N LEU A 39 3.83 24.86 12.99
CA LEU A 39 5.08 24.90 13.76
C LEU A 39 5.40 26.31 14.27
N TYR A 40 5.06 27.34 13.49
CA TYR A 40 5.18 28.74 13.90
C TYR A 40 4.27 29.06 15.09
N TYR A 41 3.03 28.59 15.08
CA TYR A 41 2.12 28.69 16.24
C TYR A 41 2.66 27.98 17.50
N LYS A 42 3.42 26.90 17.33
CA LYS A 42 4.11 26.17 18.42
C LYS A 42 5.38 26.86 18.94
N LYS A 43 5.78 28.03 18.42
CA LYS A 43 7.01 28.79 18.75
C LYS A 43 8.32 28.02 18.55
N ILE A 44 8.34 26.94 17.79
CA ILE A 44 9.57 26.21 17.42
C ILE A 44 10.10 26.83 16.12
N THR A 45 10.70 28.02 16.23
CA THR A 45 11.13 28.86 15.10
C THR A 45 12.15 28.17 14.20
N SER A 46 13.07 27.37 14.75
CA SER A 46 14.09 26.66 13.99
C SER A 46 13.47 25.59 13.08
N ALA A 47 12.52 24.80 13.61
CA ALA A 47 11.83 23.77 12.84
C ALA A 47 10.84 24.36 11.83
N ALA A 48 10.18 25.48 12.18
CA ALA A 48 9.29 26.19 11.26
C ALA A 48 10.06 26.71 10.02
N ALA A 49 11.25 27.29 10.20
CA ALA A 49 12.05 27.79 9.08
C ALA A 49 12.54 26.65 8.16
N ILE A 50 13.03 25.55 8.73
CA ILE A 50 13.53 24.39 7.97
C ILE A 50 12.43 23.77 7.09
N VAL A 51 11.18 23.78 7.53
CA VAL A 51 10.05 23.19 6.78
C VAL A 51 9.42 24.18 5.81
N SER A 52 9.34 25.46 6.18
CA SER A 52 8.66 26.49 5.37
C SER A 52 9.48 26.91 4.16
N ILE A 53 10.82 26.98 4.27
CA ILE A 53 11.71 27.42 3.18
C ILE A 53 11.67 26.47 1.97
N PRO A 54 11.80 25.14 2.11
CA PRO A 54 11.62 24.20 1.00
C PRO A 54 10.20 24.25 0.40
N GLY A 55 9.17 24.45 1.24
CA GLY A 55 7.79 24.57 0.80
C GLY A 55 7.57 25.79 -0.11
N LEU A 56 8.11 26.94 0.29
CA LEU A 56 8.09 28.16 -0.52
C LEU A 56 8.88 27.99 -1.82
N LEU A 57 10.07 27.40 -1.73
CA LEU A 57 10.93 27.14 -2.90
C LEU A 57 10.25 26.19 -3.90
N LEU A 58 9.53 25.17 -3.44
CA LEU A 58 8.78 24.26 -4.31
C LEU A 58 7.61 24.95 -5.00
N LEU A 59 6.90 25.84 -4.31
CA LEU A 59 5.81 26.64 -4.90
C LEU A 59 6.34 27.64 -5.93
N ILE A 60 7.46 28.31 -5.64
CA ILE A 60 8.12 29.24 -6.56
C ILE A 60 8.69 28.49 -7.79
N ALA A 61 9.32 27.33 -7.55
CA ALA A 61 9.86 26.49 -8.62
C ALA A 61 8.77 25.92 -9.54
N SER A 62 7.55 25.70 -9.02
CA SER A 62 6.37 25.35 -9.83
C SER A 62 6.04 26.41 -10.90
N PHE A 63 6.30 27.68 -10.59
CA PHE A 63 5.97 28.80 -11.47
C PHE A 63 7.10 29.12 -12.47
N ILE A 64 8.36 29.04 -12.02
CA ILE A 64 9.52 29.55 -12.78
C ILE A 64 10.24 28.46 -13.58
N ALA A 65 10.33 27.22 -13.08
CA ALA A 65 11.17 26.18 -13.68
C ALA A 65 10.61 24.75 -13.47
N PRO A 66 9.74 24.25 -14.36
CA PRO A 66 9.23 22.87 -14.27
C PRO A 66 10.32 21.80 -14.50
N ALA A 67 11.46 22.15 -15.10
CA ALA A 67 12.54 21.22 -15.43
C ALA A 67 13.29 20.68 -14.19
N SER A 68 13.57 21.54 -13.19
CA SER A 68 14.18 21.13 -11.92
C SER A 68 13.20 20.34 -11.04
N LEU A 69 11.91 20.70 -11.12
CA LEU A 69 10.82 19.98 -10.46
C LEU A 69 10.72 18.52 -10.92
N LYS A 70 11.06 18.22 -12.18
CA LYS A 70 11.06 16.86 -12.73
C LYS A 70 11.99 15.92 -11.96
N ARG A 71 13.22 16.36 -11.63
CA ARG A 71 14.17 15.54 -10.84
C ARG A 71 13.65 15.27 -9.44
N ILE A 72 13.16 16.31 -8.76
CA ILE A 72 12.59 16.21 -7.41
C ILE A 72 11.38 15.27 -7.41
N TYR A 73 10.46 15.44 -8.35
CA TYR A 73 9.28 14.59 -8.51
C TYR A 73 9.67 13.12 -8.74
N THR A 74 10.67 12.87 -9.58
CA THR A 74 11.16 11.50 -9.86
C THR A 74 11.74 10.84 -8.61
N ILE A 75 12.58 11.56 -7.85
CA ILE A 75 13.17 11.06 -6.60
C ILE A 75 12.07 10.80 -5.57
N TRP A 76 11.13 11.73 -5.44
CA TRP A 76 10.00 11.60 -4.52
C TRP A 76 9.10 10.41 -4.86
N MET A 77 8.81 10.19 -6.15
CA MET A 77 8.05 9.03 -6.60
C MET A 77 8.80 7.72 -6.44
N ALA A 78 10.12 7.70 -6.64
CA ALA A 78 10.92 6.52 -6.33
C ALA A 78 10.80 6.13 -4.84
N LEU A 79 10.83 7.13 -3.95
CA LEU A 79 10.62 6.91 -2.52
C LEU A 79 9.19 6.43 -2.22
N ALA A 80 8.18 7.03 -2.85
CA ALA A 80 6.78 6.62 -2.68
C ALA A 80 6.56 5.16 -3.11
N PHE A 81 7.14 4.73 -4.24
CA PHE A 81 7.06 3.34 -4.68
C PHE A 81 7.77 2.37 -3.73
N LEU A 82 8.95 2.75 -3.23
CA LEU A 82 9.68 1.96 -2.23
C LEU A 82 8.85 1.78 -0.95
N ILE A 83 8.25 2.86 -0.46
CA ILE A 83 7.38 2.82 0.72
C ILE A 83 6.14 1.99 0.42
N GLY A 84 5.48 2.16 -0.73
CA GLY A 84 4.32 1.38 -1.12
C GLY A 84 4.60 -0.13 -1.17
N TRP A 85 5.74 -0.52 -1.73
CA TRP A 85 6.22 -1.90 -1.76
C TRP A 85 6.44 -2.46 -0.36
N LEU A 86 7.05 -1.67 0.53
CA LEU A 86 7.30 -2.05 1.92
C LEU A 86 5.98 -2.17 2.71
N VAL A 87 5.11 -1.18 2.59
CA VAL A 87 3.81 -1.12 3.27
C VAL A 87 2.93 -2.28 2.84
N SER A 88 2.86 -2.61 1.55
CA SER A 88 2.07 -3.77 1.07
C SER A 88 2.50 -5.08 1.76
N ARG A 89 3.80 -5.31 1.93
CA ARG A 89 4.34 -6.49 2.62
C ARG A 89 4.09 -6.46 4.12
N ILE A 90 4.34 -5.33 4.76
CA ILE A 90 4.13 -5.17 6.20
C ILE A 90 2.64 -5.32 6.51
N LEU A 91 1.77 -4.65 5.77
CA LEU A 91 0.32 -4.70 5.96
C LEU A 91 -0.20 -6.13 5.83
N LEU A 92 0.21 -6.86 4.78
CA LEU A 92 -0.18 -8.25 4.60
C LEU A 92 0.32 -9.14 5.75
N THR A 93 1.56 -8.95 6.17
CA THR A 93 2.15 -9.70 7.30
C THR A 93 1.37 -9.38 8.59
N PHE A 94 1.07 -8.11 8.83
CA PHE A 94 0.36 -7.66 10.02
C PHE A 94 -1.06 -8.20 10.06
N ILE A 95 -1.81 -8.09 8.95
CA ILE A 95 -3.15 -8.69 8.81
C ILE A 95 -3.10 -10.20 9.03
N PHE A 96 -2.12 -10.88 8.44
CA PHE A 96 -1.98 -12.31 8.59
C PHE A 96 -1.74 -12.70 10.05
N TYR A 97 -0.82 -12.02 10.74
CA TYR A 97 -0.48 -12.37 12.12
C TYR A 97 -1.46 -11.86 13.18
N LEU A 98 -2.17 -10.76 12.97
CA LEU A 98 -3.13 -10.23 13.94
C LEU A 98 -4.57 -10.68 13.71
N LEU A 99 -4.95 -11.02 12.49
CA LEU A 99 -6.32 -11.43 12.17
C LEU A 99 -6.34 -12.91 11.80
N VAL A 100 -5.68 -13.29 10.72
CA VAL A 100 -5.82 -14.65 10.15
C VAL A 100 -5.26 -15.74 11.08
N ALA A 101 -4.04 -15.57 11.56
CA ALA A 101 -3.36 -16.52 12.43
C ALA A 101 -4.08 -16.75 13.77
N PRO A 102 -4.51 -15.72 14.53
CA PRO A 102 -5.24 -15.94 15.77
C PRO A 102 -6.62 -16.52 15.51
N ILE A 103 -7.32 -16.16 14.43
CA ILE A 103 -8.58 -16.82 14.06
C ILE A 103 -8.37 -18.33 13.86
N GLY A 104 -7.30 -18.73 13.16
CA GLY A 104 -6.94 -20.14 12.97
C GLY A 104 -6.56 -20.84 14.27
N LEU A 105 -5.79 -20.18 15.15
CA LEU A 105 -5.42 -20.71 16.48
C LEU A 105 -6.66 -20.88 17.37
N VAL A 106 -7.54 -19.88 17.41
CA VAL A 106 -8.80 -19.92 18.16
C VAL A 106 -9.66 -21.08 17.62
N ALA A 107 -9.84 -21.19 16.31
CA ALA A 107 -10.59 -22.30 15.71
C ALA A 107 -9.99 -23.67 16.09
N LYS A 108 -8.65 -23.79 16.12
CA LYS A 108 -7.94 -24.99 16.56
C LYS A 108 -8.20 -25.32 18.04
N VAL A 109 -8.17 -24.32 18.93
CA VAL A 109 -8.46 -24.49 20.37
C VAL A 109 -9.92 -24.90 20.59
N PHE A 110 -10.86 -24.32 19.85
CA PHE A 110 -12.28 -24.70 19.89
C PHE A 110 -12.60 -25.99 19.12
N GLY A 111 -11.59 -26.72 18.61
CA GLY A 111 -11.77 -27.99 17.91
C GLY A 111 -12.43 -27.87 16.54
N LYS A 112 -12.70 -26.66 16.03
CA LYS A 112 -13.27 -26.46 14.69
C LYS A 112 -12.20 -26.67 13.64
N HIS A 113 -12.22 -27.84 13.02
CA HIS A 113 -11.39 -28.17 11.87
C HIS A 113 -12.16 -27.78 10.61
N PHE A 114 -11.82 -26.65 9.99
CA PHE A 114 -12.43 -26.22 8.72
C PHE A 114 -12.09 -27.15 7.56
N LEU A 115 -11.03 -27.95 7.71
CA LEU A 115 -10.62 -28.96 6.76
C LEU A 115 -10.64 -30.31 7.48
N GLU A 116 -11.35 -31.29 6.91
CA GLU A 116 -11.34 -32.69 7.37
C GLU A 116 -10.02 -33.39 6.99
N ILE A 117 -8.89 -32.87 7.51
CA ILE A 117 -7.54 -33.44 7.27
C ILE A 117 -7.19 -34.48 8.34
N ALA A 118 -8.01 -34.63 9.39
CA ALA A 118 -7.77 -35.64 10.41
C ALA A 118 -7.85 -37.04 9.76
N GLN A 119 -6.72 -37.72 9.62
CA GLN A 119 -6.66 -39.14 9.28
C GLN A 119 -7.47 -39.89 10.33
N ARG A 120 -8.65 -40.37 9.94
CA ARG A 120 -9.36 -41.35 10.74
C ARG A 120 -8.57 -42.66 10.62
N PRO A 121 -8.10 -43.26 11.72
CA PRO A 121 -7.33 -44.51 11.68
C PRO A 121 -8.08 -45.65 10.97
N ASP A 122 -9.40 -45.54 10.88
CA ASP A 122 -10.33 -46.51 10.31
C ASP A 122 -10.64 -46.28 8.81
N GLN A 123 -10.10 -45.23 8.16
CA GLN A 123 -10.43 -44.95 6.77
C GLN A 123 -9.20 -44.94 5.86
N ASN A 124 -9.21 -45.84 4.87
CA ASN A 124 -8.14 -46.01 3.88
C ASN A 124 -8.17 -44.92 2.78
N SER A 125 -9.12 -44.00 2.82
CA SER A 125 -9.33 -42.99 1.79
C SER A 125 -10.06 -41.75 2.32
N TYR A 126 -9.65 -40.57 1.85
CA TYR A 126 -10.32 -39.28 2.12
C TYR A 126 -11.49 -38.99 1.15
N TRP A 127 -11.86 -39.95 0.29
CA TRP A 127 -12.94 -39.76 -0.68
C TRP A 127 -14.28 -39.58 0.02
N VAL A 128 -14.80 -38.34 0.00
CA VAL A 128 -16.17 -38.03 0.43
C VAL A 128 -17.12 -38.57 -0.63
N LYS A 129 -17.93 -39.58 -0.26
CA LYS A 129 -18.96 -40.10 -1.15
C LYS A 129 -19.98 -39.00 -1.45
N LYS A 130 -20.13 -38.67 -2.73
CA LYS A 130 -21.18 -37.76 -3.20
C LYS A 130 -22.55 -38.35 -2.85
N ASN A 131 -23.37 -37.60 -2.11
CA ASN A 131 -24.75 -37.98 -1.91
C ASN A 131 -25.47 -38.02 -3.26
N LYS A 132 -26.07 -39.17 -3.59
CA LYS A 132 -27.01 -39.30 -4.70
C LYS A 132 -28.33 -38.65 -4.29
N THR A 133 -28.35 -37.33 -4.17
CA THR A 133 -29.62 -36.61 -4.28
C THR A 133 -29.92 -36.54 -5.76
N ASP A 134 -31.08 -37.05 -6.19
CA ASP A 134 -31.56 -36.98 -7.57
C ASP A 134 -31.63 -35.50 -8.00
N SER A 135 -30.51 -35.04 -8.55
CA SER A 135 -30.39 -33.70 -9.10
C SER A 135 -30.99 -33.83 -10.49
N ASN A 136 -32.30 -33.64 -10.58
CA ASN A 136 -33.01 -33.70 -11.86
C ASN A 136 -32.54 -32.53 -12.73
N TYR A 137 -31.53 -32.80 -13.55
CA TYR A 137 -30.84 -31.86 -14.43
C TYR A 137 -31.71 -31.39 -15.61
N GLU A 138 -32.88 -32.02 -15.82
CA GLU A 138 -33.82 -31.65 -16.89
C GLU A 138 -34.59 -30.35 -16.59
N LYS A 139 -34.62 -29.87 -15.34
CA LYS A 139 -35.32 -28.64 -14.95
C LYS A 139 -34.47 -27.36 -14.99
N LEU A 140 -33.24 -27.45 -15.47
CA LEU A 140 -32.29 -26.33 -15.48
C LEU A 140 -32.13 -25.65 -16.86
N TYR A 141 -32.86 -26.10 -17.88
CA TYR A 141 -32.92 -25.50 -19.22
C TYR A 141 -34.35 -25.16 -19.63
#